data_AF-A0A956QB90-F1
#
_entry.id   AF-A0A956QB90-F1
#
_cell.length_a   1.000
_cell.length_b   1.000
_cell.length_c   1.000
_cell.angle_alpha   90.00
_cell.angle_beta   90.00
_cell.angle_gamma   90.00
#
_symmetry.space_group_name_H-M   'P 1'
#
loop_
_entity.id
_entity.type
_entity.pdbx_description
1 polymer ?
#
loop_
_entity_poly.entity_id
_entity_poly.type
_entity_poly.pdbx_seq_one_letter_code
_entity_poly.pdbx_strand_id
1 'polypeptide(L)'
;MLRQVNPETGRISFQKIPKVLDLPYLIDLQRSSYEEFLAEGIHETFQDISPVEDFTGNLVLEFLEHTLEAPTYTVEECRDRDATYARPLKVRVRLITKEGGEIKEVKEQDIFMGDFPCMTEKGTFVINGAERVIVSQLVRSPGIYFDQEIDLTGKRSFSATLIPNRGAWLEFVTTTDDIINVSIDKARKLPATVLLRAIGFGTDDEIRALFNNEGMLEPTLEKDPSTSTEEALIEIYRKQRPGDPPSVESASALLTNLFFSPKRYNLAKVGRYKLSRKLGQMVVCEETGVIVKPGTIQDPESGAVIRYPQTLAKEDLVATIRFLLALMKQQALERPPEGYDPQGGIDLFEERGLTFLKPIDELHYPVPVRVDDIDHLGNRRIRA
;
A
#
# COMPACT_ATOMS: atom_id res chain seq x y z
N MET A 1 37.12 -25.41 32.49
CA MET A 1 35.82 -24.74 32.23
C MET A 1 35.93 -23.33 32.77
N LEU A 2 35.95 -22.31 31.92
CA LEU A 2 35.93 -20.91 32.36
C LEU A 2 34.53 -20.64 32.93
N ARG A 3 34.41 -20.71 34.26
CA ARG A 3 33.21 -20.32 34.99
C ARG A 3 33.17 -18.80 35.01
N GLN A 4 32.21 -18.19 34.34
CA GLN A 4 32.01 -16.74 34.44
C GLN A 4 31.25 -16.47 35.75
N VAL A 5 31.86 -15.69 36.64
CA VAL A 5 31.21 -15.23 37.88
C VAL A 5 30.76 -13.80 37.64
N ASN A 6 29.46 -13.53 37.83
CA ASN A 6 28.94 -12.18 37.80
C ASN A 6 29.48 -11.41 39.03
N PRO A 7 30.21 -10.29 38.86
CA PRO A 7 30.88 -9.60 39.95
C PRO A 7 29.93 -8.89 40.93
N GLU A 8 28.72 -8.53 40.50
CA GLU A 8 27.75 -7.81 41.33
C GLU A 8 26.90 -8.76 42.18
N THR A 9 26.58 -9.93 41.65
CA THR A 9 25.63 -10.87 42.28
C THR A 9 26.30 -12.14 42.80
N GLY A 10 27.58 -12.37 42.46
CA GLY A 10 28.29 -13.62 42.76
C GLY A 10 27.76 -14.83 41.97
N ARG A 11 26.82 -14.64 41.04
CA ARG A 11 26.19 -15.74 40.28
C ARG A 11 27.21 -16.40 39.37
N ILE A 12 27.36 -17.72 39.51
CA ILE A 12 28.24 -18.53 38.67
C ILE A 12 27.47 -19.03 37.44
N SER A 13 27.94 -18.67 36.25
CA SER A 13 27.43 -19.18 34.98
C SER A 13 28.23 -20.41 34.54
N PHE A 14 27.51 -21.48 34.17
CA PHE A 14 28.06 -22.72 33.61
C PHE A 14 27.99 -22.74 32.07
N GLN A 15 27.73 -21.59 31.45
CA GLN A 15 27.57 -21.47 30.01
C GLN A 15 28.86 -21.87 29.29
N LYS A 16 28.73 -22.78 28.31
CA LYS A 16 29.86 -23.28 27.49
C LYS A 16 30.07 -22.49 26.21
N ILE A 17 29.03 -21.82 25.72
CA ILE A 17 29.06 -21.02 24.49
C ILE A 17 29.41 -19.58 24.87
N PRO A 18 30.43 -18.95 24.27
CA PRO A 18 30.79 -17.58 24.58
C PRO A 18 29.66 -16.60 24.22
N LYS A 19 29.51 -15.55 25.03
CA LYS A 19 28.63 -14.43 24.70
C LYS A 19 29.27 -13.61 23.58
N VAL A 20 28.66 -13.62 22.40
CA VAL A 20 29.17 -12.92 21.21
C VAL A 20 28.56 -11.52 21.07
N LEU A 21 27.34 -11.33 21.59
CA LEU A 21 26.63 -10.05 21.55
C LEU A 21 25.93 -9.81 22.90
N ASP A 22 25.89 -8.56 23.32
CA ASP A 22 25.09 -8.14 24.47
C ASP A 22 23.59 -8.13 24.16
N LEU A 23 22.78 -8.25 25.21
CA LEU A 23 21.34 -8.11 25.04
C LEU A 23 21.05 -6.64 24.69
N PRO A 24 20.30 -6.37 23.61
CA PRO A 24 19.90 -5.01 23.29
C PRO A 24 18.95 -4.48 24.36
N TYR A 25 18.72 -3.18 24.34
CA TYR A 25 17.74 -2.58 25.21
C TYR A 25 16.34 -3.08 24.82
N LEU A 26 15.64 -3.77 25.75
CA LEU A 26 14.48 -4.59 25.41
C LEU A 26 13.24 -3.77 25.00
N ILE A 27 13.20 -2.49 25.36
CA ILE A 27 12.10 -1.57 25.00
C ILE A 27 12.50 -0.58 23.89
N ASP A 28 13.66 -0.79 23.27
CA ASP A 28 14.23 0.13 22.29
C ASP A 28 13.28 0.36 21.11
N LEU A 29 12.67 -0.71 20.59
CA LEU A 29 11.70 -0.65 19.50
C LEU A 29 10.57 0.36 19.75
N GLN A 30 9.98 0.37 20.95
CA GLN A 30 8.89 1.29 21.29
C GLN A 30 9.39 2.72 21.35
N ARG A 31 10.54 2.92 22.00
CA ARG A 31 11.12 4.24 22.21
C ARG A 31 11.59 4.86 20.90
N SER A 32 12.37 4.14 20.12
CA SER A 32 12.88 4.59 18.83
C SER A 32 11.73 4.94 17.89
N SER A 33 10.68 4.11 17.83
CA SER A 33 9.51 4.38 16.99
C SER A 33 8.77 5.65 17.42
N TYR A 34 8.65 5.91 18.71
CA TYR A 34 7.98 7.10 19.21
C TYR A 34 8.83 8.36 19.02
N GLU A 35 10.15 8.26 19.23
CA GLU A 35 11.11 9.34 18.98
C GLU A 35 11.12 9.74 17.49
N GLU A 36 11.15 8.76 16.58
CA GLU A 36 11.06 8.99 15.12
C GLU A 36 9.71 9.61 14.73
N PHE A 37 8.61 9.14 15.31
CA PHE A 37 7.29 9.72 15.08
C PHE A 37 7.20 11.20 15.50
N LEU A 38 7.79 11.56 16.64
CA LEU A 38 7.85 12.95 17.08
C LEU A 38 8.78 13.82 16.22
N ALA A 39 9.88 13.26 15.74
CA ALA A 39 10.87 13.98 14.94
C ALA A 39 10.35 14.27 13.53
N GLU A 40 9.75 13.28 12.87
CA GLU A 40 9.42 13.34 11.44
C GLU A 40 7.95 13.00 11.17
N GLY A 41 7.40 11.98 11.84
CA GLY A 41 6.07 11.43 11.53
C GLY A 41 4.91 12.42 11.64
N ILE A 42 4.93 13.33 12.63
CA ILE A 42 3.90 14.40 12.75
C ILE A 42 3.97 15.34 11.55
N HIS A 43 5.18 15.74 11.15
CA HIS A 43 5.37 16.65 10.02
C HIS A 43 4.96 15.99 8.69
N GLU A 44 5.35 14.75 8.45
CA GLU A 44 4.93 13.96 7.29
C GLU A 44 3.41 13.86 7.19
N THR A 45 2.73 13.65 8.33
CA THR A 45 1.26 13.58 8.38
C THR A 45 0.60 14.90 7.96
N PHE A 46 1.16 16.04 8.36
CA PHE A 46 0.67 17.35 7.92
C PHE A 46 0.95 17.62 6.45
N GLN A 47 2.12 17.24 5.94
CA GLN A 47 2.44 17.35 4.52
C GLN A 47 1.49 16.52 3.64
N ASP A 48 1.10 15.33 4.11
CA ASP A 48 0.20 14.41 3.39
C ASP A 48 -1.20 15.02 3.14
N ILE A 49 -1.70 15.82 4.08
CA ILE A 49 -3.01 16.45 3.96
C ILE A 49 -2.94 17.86 3.34
N SER A 50 -1.77 18.47 3.30
CA SER A 50 -1.54 19.84 2.83
C SER A 50 -1.30 19.92 1.31
N PRO A 51 -1.78 20.97 0.62
CA PRO A 51 -2.81 21.90 1.07
C PRO A 51 -4.20 21.26 1.07
N VAL A 52 -5.08 21.80 1.91
CA VAL A 52 -6.52 21.53 1.89
C VAL A 52 -7.20 22.66 1.12
N GLU A 53 -7.90 22.31 0.05
CA GLU A 53 -8.58 23.26 -0.83
C GLU A 53 -10.10 23.07 -0.75
N ASP A 54 -10.84 24.18 -0.83
CA ASP A 54 -12.29 24.12 -1.02
C ASP A 54 -12.68 23.73 -2.45
N PHE A 55 -13.95 23.41 -2.67
CA PHE A 55 -14.43 22.96 -3.98
C PHE A 55 -14.27 24.00 -5.10
N THR A 56 -14.17 25.29 -4.76
CA THR A 56 -13.94 26.36 -5.74
C THR A 56 -12.47 26.70 -5.96
N GLY A 57 -11.57 26.20 -5.11
CA GLY A 57 -10.15 26.54 -5.11
C GLY A 57 -9.84 27.96 -4.61
N ASN A 58 -10.82 28.65 -4.03
CA ASN A 58 -10.68 30.00 -3.50
C ASN A 58 -10.07 30.02 -2.09
N LEU A 59 -10.23 28.96 -1.30
CA LEU A 59 -9.65 28.85 0.03
C LEU A 59 -8.64 27.71 0.04
N VAL A 60 -7.39 28.05 0.35
CA VAL A 60 -6.29 27.09 0.45
C VAL A 60 -5.69 27.17 1.85
N LEU A 61 -5.75 26.06 2.58
CA LEU A 61 -5.16 25.93 3.91
C LEU A 61 -3.89 25.07 3.84
N GLU A 62 -2.76 25.67 4.21
CA GLU A 62 -1.46 25.01 4.30
C GLU A 62 -1.06 24.79 5.76
N PHE A 63 -0.50 23.62 6.05
CA PHE A 63 0.15 23.32 7.32
C PHE A 63 1.65 23.53 7.18
N LEU A 64 2.23 24.41 8.00
CA LEU A 64 3.65 24.76 7.95
C LEU A 64 4.43 23.91 8.96
N GLU A 65 4.72 24.48 10.12
CA GLU A 65 5.50 23.84 11.19
C GLU A 65 4.64 23.50 12.40
N HIS A 66 5.08 22.53 13.19
CA HIS A 66 4.42 22.13 14.42
C HIS A 66 5.36 22.29 15.60
N THR A 67 4.81 22.58 16.77
CA THR A 67 5.55 22.67 18.03
C THR A 67 4.82 21.88 19.11
N LEU A 68 5.59 21.14 19.91
CA LEU A 68 5.11 20.47 21.10
C LEU A 68 5.63 21.22 22.32
N GLU A 69 4.73 21.83 23.08
CA GLU A 69 5.09 22.57 24.29
C GLU A 69 5.52 21.63 25.43
N ALA A 70 5.94 22.17 26.56
CA ALA A 70 6.26 21.36 27.73
C ALA A 70 4.99 20.65 28.26
N PRO A 71 5.12 19.45 28.86
CA PRO A 71 3.99 18.77 29.47
C PRO A 71 3.32 19.64 30.54
N THR A 72 1.99 19.63 30.59
CA THR A 72 1.22 20.42 31.56
C THR A 72 1.45 19.98 33.00
N TYR A 73 1.66 18.69 33.20
CA TYR A 73 1.88 18.05 34.50
C TYR A 73 3.00 17.03 34.40
N THR A 74 3.60 16.70 35.53
CA THR A 74 4.54 15.58 35.66
C THR A 74 3.80 14.23 35.63
N VAL A 75 4.53 13.14 35.38
CA VAL A 75 3.96 11.77 35.37
C VAL A 75 3.30 11.41 36.70
N GLU A 76 3.89 11.84 37.83
CA GLU A 76 3.37 11.59 39.18
C GLU A 76 2.08 12.37 39.42
N GLU A 77 2.04 13.66 39.09
CA GLU A 77 0.83 14.47 39.20
C GLU A 77 -0.31 13.95 38.33
N CYS A 78 -0.02 13.44 37.13
CA CYS A 78 -1.04 12.82 36.28
C CYS A 78 -1.69 11.61 36.93
N ARG A 79 -0.91 10.78 37.65
CA ARG A 79 -1.42 9.60 38.36
C ARG A 79 -2.29 10.00 39.55
N ASP A 80 -1.87 11.01 40.31
CA ASP A 80 -2.59 11.44 41.51
C ASP A 80 -3.88 12.21 41.18
N ARG A 81 -3.95 12.86 40.01
CA ARG A 81 -5.08 13.72 39.60
C ARG A 81 -5.98 13.09 38.54
N ASP A 82 -5.81 11.81 38.23
CA ASP A 82 -6.51 11.13 37.13
C ASP A 82 -6.39 11.88 35.77
N ALA A 83 -5.25 12.53 35.53
CA ALA A 83 -4.99 13.32 34.33
C ALA A 83 -4.14 12.54 33.30
N THR A 84 -4.07 13.05 32.08
CA THR A 84 -3.26 12.47 31.00
C THR A 84 -1.91 13.18 30.90
N TYR A 85 -0.81 12.43 30.81
CA TYR A 85 0.53 12.98 30.60
C TYR A 85 0.70 13.32 29.11
N ALA A 86 0.57 14.59 28.78
CA ALA A 86 0.55 15.08 27.39
C ALA A 86 1.22 16.44 27.23
N ARG A 87 1.61 16.75 26.00
CA ARG A 87 2.19 18.03 25.56
C ARG A 87 1.21 18.75 24.64
N PRO A 88 0.93 20.04 24.84
CA PRO A 88 0.14 20.83 23.90
C PRO A 88 0.79 20.84 22.50
N LEU A 89 0.07 20.39 21.47
CA LEU A 89 0.49 20.46 20.08
C LEU A 89 -0.09 21.73 19.44
N LYS A 90 0.79 22.59 18.94
CA LYS A 90 0.42 23.76 18.14
C LYS A 90 0.97 23.61 16.73
N VAL A 91 0.20 24.06 15.76
CA VAL A 91 0.58 24.02 14.34
C VAL A 91 0.38 25.40 13.74
N ARG A 92 1.41 25.88 13.06
CA ARG A 92 1.34 27.09 12.27
C ARG A 92 0.64 26.78 10.96
N VAL A 93 -0.52 27.38 10.74
CA VAL A 93 -1.28 27.23 9.51
C VAL A 93 -1.26 28.52 8.72
N ARG A 94 -1.33 28.40 7.39
CA ARG A 94 -1.50 29.52 6.47
C ARG A 94 -2.81 29.34 5.70
N LEU A 95 -3.71 30.31 5.81
CA LEU A 95 -4.91 30.39 5.00
C LEU A 95 -4.69 31.41 3.88
N ILE A 96 -4.82 30.96 2.63
CA ILE A 96 -4.73 31.78 1.42
C ILE A 96 -6.13 31.90 0.84
N THR A 97 -6.63 33.13 0.72
CA THR A 97 -7.89 33.45 0.06
C THR A 97 -7.61 33.98 -1.34
N LYS A 98 -8.18 33.33 -2.36
CA LYS A 98 -8.11 33.72 -3.77
C LYS A 98 -9.47 34.24 -4.22
N GLU A 99 -9.46 35.26 -5.08
CA GLU A 99 -10.65 35.75 -5.80
C GLU A 99 -10.28 35.89 -7.28
N GLY A 100 -11.04 35.23 -8.18
CA GLY A 100 -10.74 35.27 -9.62
C GLY A 100 -9.39 34.62 -10.00
N GLY A 101 -8.83 33.78 -9.12
CA GLY A 101 -7.51 33.15 -9.30
C GLY A 101 -6.34 33.95 -8.73
N GLU A 102 -6.55 35.21 -8.31
CA GLU A 102 -5.52 36.04 -7.69
C GLU A 102 -5.54 35.92 -6.17
N ILE A 103 -4.36 35.92 -5.54
CA ILE A 103 -4.22 35.88 -4.08
C ILE A 103 -4.62 37.25 -3.51
N LYS A 104 -5.70 37.27 -2.74
CA LYS A 104 -6.21 38.48 -2.08
C LYS A 104 -5.66 38.65 -0.68
N GLU A 105 -5.60 37.56 0.07
CA GLU A 105 -5.23 37.59 1.49
C GLU A 105 -4.47 36.34 1.89
N VAL A 106 -3.45 36.52 2.72
CA VAL A 106 -2.69 35.43 3.36
C VAL A 106 -2.68 35.69 4.85
N LYS A 107 -3.21 34.75 5.63
CA LYS A 107 -3.22 34.80 7.10
C LYS A 107 -2.46 33.62 7.66
N GLU A 108 -1.47 33.89 8.49
CA GLU A 108 -0.75 32.87 9.25
C GLU A 108 -1.14 32.94 10.72
N GLN A 109 -1.40 31.79 11.33
CA GLN A 109 -1.76 31.70 12.74
C GLN A 109 -1.30 30.39 13.34
N ASP A 110 -0.84 30.44 14.60
CA ASP A 110 -0.56 29.25 15.39
C ASP A 110 -1.87 28.75 16.03
N ILE A 111 -2.31 27.56 15.65
CA ILE A 111 -3.55 26.92 16.13
C ILE A 111 -3.19 25.79 17.10
N PHE A 112 -3.89 25.73 18.22
CA PHE A 112 -3.84 24.59 19.13
C PHE A 112 -4.61 23.41 18.55
N MET A 113 -3.92 22.30 18.31
CA MET A 113 -4.48 21.09 17.71
C MET A 113 -4.98 20.08 18.74
N GLY A 114 -4.56 20.23 20.00
CA GLY A 114 -4.91 19.32 21.09
C GLY A 114 -3.71 18.92 21.94
N ASP A 115 -3.98 18.21 23.03
CA ASP A 115 -2.96 17.64 23.89
C ASP A 115 -2.49 16.29 23.34
N PHE A 116 -1.18 16.18 23.12
CA PHE A 116 -0.55 14.99 22.54
C PHE A 116 0.06 14.10 23.64
N PRO A 117 -0.48 12.89 23.89
CA PRO A 117 0.03 12.01 24.94
C PRO A 117 1.50 11.66 24.75
N CYS A 118 2.28 11.69 25.83
CA CYS A 118 3.72 11.49 25.77
C CYS A 118 4.17 10.18 26.40
N MET A 119 5.17 9.54 25.79
CA MET A 119 5.80 8.36 26.32
C MET A 119 6.68 8.72 27.53
N THR A 120 6.58 7.94 28.61
CA THR A 120 7.45 8.04 29.78
C THR A 120 8.81 7.38 29.53
N GLU A 121 9.78 7.58 30.42
CA GLU A 121 11.09 6.91 30.35
C GLU A 121 11.01 5.37 30.34
N LYS A 122 9.91 4.82 30.87
CA LYS A 122 9.64 3.37 30.94
C LYS A 122 9.03 2.80 29.65
N GLY A 123 8.74 3.64 28.64
CA GLY A 123 8.05 3.22 27.43
C GLY A 123 6.53 3.06 27.59
N THR A 124 5.95 3.74 28.58
CA THR A 124 4.51 3.68 28.91
C THR A 124 3.85 5.04 28.64
N PHE A 125 2.52 5.10 28.68
CA PHE A 125 1.72 6.33 28.60
C PHE A 125 0.82 6.44 29.82
N VAL A 126 0.66 7.62 30.38
CA VAL A 126 -0.34 7.86 31.44
C VAL A 126 -1.58 8.50 30.83
N ILE A 127 -2.68 7.76 30.80
CA ILE A 127 -3.96 8.21 30.23
C ILE A 127 -5.02 8.14 31.34
N ASN A 128 -5.53 9.31 31.72
CA ASN A 128 -6.50 9.47 32.83
C ASN A 128 -6.02 8.77 34.11
N GLY A 129 -4.82 9.10 34.58
CA GLY A 129 -4.18 8.52 35.77
C GLY A 129 -3.61 7.11 35.61
N ALA A 130 -4.12 6.34 34.65
CA ALA A 130 -3.72 4.95 34.44
C ALA A 130 -2.51 4.84 33.51
N GLU A 131 -1.51 4.05 33.92
CA GLU A 131 -0.36 3.71 33.09
C GLU A 131 -0.74 2.61 32.08
N ARG A 132 -0.40 2.83 30.82
CA ARG A 132 -0.74 1.98 29.67
C ARG A 132 0.47 1.71 28.80
N VAL A 133 0.44 0.60 28.09
CA VAL A 133 1.47 0.21 27.11
C VAL A 133 0.80 0.08 25.75
N ILE A 134 1.42 0.65 24.72
CA ILE A 134 1.02 0.41 23.34
C ILE A 134 1.71 -0.88 22.89
N VAL A 135 0.93 -1.82 22.36
CA VAL A 135 1.45 -3.10 21.89
C VAL A 135 1.58 -3.03 20.38
N SER A 136 2.81 -3.21 19.89
CA SER A 136 3.05 -3.26 18.45
C SER A 136 2.29 -4.41 17.79
N GLN A 137 1.77 -4.13 16.59
CA GLN A 137 0.92 -5.05 15.88
C GLN A 137 1.67 -5.72 14.73
N LEU A 138 1.39 -7.00 14.50
CA LEU A 138 1.87 -7.69 13.31
C LEU A 138 0.81 -7.56 12.20
N VAL A 139 1.07 -6.69 11.24
CA VAL A 139 0.16 -6.38 10.13
C VAL A 139 0.70 -6.92 8.81
N ARG A 140 -0.16 -7.04 7.79
CA ARG A 140 0.31 -7.35 6.44
C ARG A 140 1.20 -6.21 5.94
N SER A 141 2.33 -6.55 5.35
CA SER A 141 3.22 -5.56 4.73
C SER A 141 2.60 -5.00 3.44
N PRO A 142 2.92 -3.77 3.02
CA PRO A 142 2.45 -3.24 1.74
C PRO A 142 2.96 -4.09 0.57
N GLY A 143 2.15 -4.20 -0.48
CA GLY A 143 2.43 -5.00 -1.67
C GLY A 143 1.19 -5.71 -2.19
N ILE A 144 1.41 -6.68 -3.07
CA ILE A 144 0.35 -7.53 -3.62
C ILE A 144 0.49 -8.97 -3.13
N TYR A 145 -0.65 -9.60 -2.87
CA TYR A 145 -0.75 -10.98 -2.39
C TYR A 145 -1.74 -11.74 -3.25
N PHE A 146 -1.34 -12.91 -3.72
CA PHE A 146 -2.21 -13.82 -4.45
C PHE A 146 -2.58 -14.99 -3.56
N ASP A 147 -3.86 -15.32 -3.52
CA ASP A 147 -4.37 -16.43 -2.71
C ASP A 147 -5.23 -17.36 -3.56
N GLN A 148 -5.40 -18.60 -3.09
CA GLN A 148 -6.27 -19.59 -3.69
C GLN A 148 -7.18 -20.18 -2.62
N GLU A 149 -8.47 -20.04 -2.85
CA GLU A 149 -9.51 -20.74 -2.09
C GLU A 149 -10.04 -21.92 -2.91
N ILE A 150 -10.40 -23.00 -2.23
CA ILE A 150 -11.06 -24.15 -2.84
C ILE A 150 -12.45 -24.20 -2.25
N ASP A 151 -13.46 -24.10 -3.10
CA ASP A 151 -14.85 -24.19 -2.65
C ASP A 151 -15.23 -25.64 -2.30
N LEU A 152 -16.45 -25.81 -1.78
CA LEU A 152 -16.99 -27.13 -1.40
C LEU A 152 -17.16 -28.07 -2.60
N THR A 153 -17.23 -27.54 -3.83
CA THR A 153 -17.34 -28.32 -5.07
C THR A 153 -15.97 -28.76 -5.62
N GLY A 154 -14.88 -28.26 -5.02
CA GLY A 154 -13.52 -28.51 -5.46
C GLY A 154 -13.06 -27.58 -6.59
N LYS A 155 -13.84 -26.57 -6.97
CA LYS A 155 -13.39 -25.52 -7.89
C LYS A 155 -12.53 -24.52 -7.10
N ARG A 156 -11.39 -24.18 -7.69
CA ARG A 156 -10.47 -23.19 -7.12
C ARG A 156 -10.89 -21.80 -7.59
N SER A 157 -10.81 -20.83 -6.70
CA SER A 157 -10.91 -19.41 -6.99
C SER A 157 -9.63 -18.72 -6.53
N PHE A 158 -9.08 -17.87 -7.39
CA PHE A 158 -7.95 -17.02 -7.09
C PHE A 158 -8.38 -15.63 -6.68
N SER A 159 -7.61 -15.01 -5.80
CA SER A 159 -7.73 -13.59 -5.47
C SER A 159 -6.37 -12.91 -5.51
N ALA A 160 -6.38 -11.59 -5.75
CA ALA A 160 -5.21 -10.73 -5.60
C ALA A 160 -5.59 -9.53 -4.73
N THR A 161 -4.93 -9.37 -3.58
CA THR A 161 -5.13 -8.24 -2.67
C THR A 161 -3.92 -7.32 -2.73
N LEU A 162 -4.14 -6.09 -3.18
CA LEU A 162 -3.13 -5.03 -3.20
C LEU A 162 -3.35 -4.12 -1.99
N ILE A 163 -2.38 -4.14 -1.09
CA ILE A 163 -2.39 -3.43 0.20
C ILE A 163 -1.38 -2.27 0.12
N PRO A 164 -1.84 -1.00 0.15
CA PRO A 164 -0.92 0.13 0.23
C PRO A 164 -0.36 0.33 1.65
N ASN A 165 0.67 1.17 1.76
CA ASN A 165 1.07 1.73 3.04
C ASN A 165 0.02 2.73 3.55
N ARG A 166 -0.53 3.55 2.65
CA ARG A 166 -1.62 4.52 2.87
C ARG A 166 -2.46 4.63 1.62
N GLY A 167 -3.79 4.65 1.75
CA GLY A 167 -4.72 4.77 0.62
C GLY A 167 -5.70 3.60 0.51
N ALA A 168 -6.45 3.57 -0.60
CA ALA A 168 -7.50 2.58 -0.84
C ALA A 168 -6.95 1.18 -1.10
N TRP A 169 -7.62 0.15 -0.59
CA TRP A 169 -7.28 -1.23 -0.95
C TRP A 169 -7.86 -1.58 -2.32
N LEU A 170 -7.18 -2.47 -3.03
CA LEU A 170 -7.67 -3.00 -4.30
C LEU A 170 -7.68 -4.53 -4.25
N GLU A 171 -8.85 -5.12 -4.44
CA GLU A 171 -9.06 -6.56 -4.31
C GLU A 171 -9.63 -7.12 -5.60
N PHE A 172 -8.91 -8.04 -6.22
CA PHE A 172 -9.40 -8.82 -7.34
C PHE A 172 -9.78 -10.21 -6.88
N VAL A 173 -10.87 -10.73 -7.42
CA VAL A 173 -11.36 -12.08 -7.09
C VAL A 173 -12.00 -12.71 -8.30
N THR A 174 -11.58 -13.92 -8.59
CA THR A 174 -12.15 -14.76 -9.64
C THR A 174 -13.34 -15.53 -9.07
N THR A 175 -14.42 -15.63 -9.84
CA THR A 175 -15.57 -16.45 -9.46
C THR A 175 -15.46 -17.85 -10.05
N THR A 176 -16.36 -18.73 -9.65
CA THR A 176 -16.55 -20.05 -10.25
C THR A 176 -17.04 -20.01 -11.70
N ASP A 177 -17.41 -18.86 -12.23
CA ASP A 177 -17.80 -18.68 -13.64
C ASP A 177 -16.67 -18.02 -14.46
N ASP A 178 -15.45 -18.05 -13.91
CA ASP A 178 -14.23 -17.50 -14.51
C ASP A 178 -14.30 -15.98 -14.77
N ILE A 179 -15.16 -15.28 -14.01
CA ILE A 179 -15.29 -13.81 -14.05
C ILE A 179 -14.31 -13.20 -13.05
N ILE A 180 -13.43 -12.31 -13.53
CA ILE A 180 -12.53 -11.53 -12.69
C ILE A 180 -13.27 -10.28 -12.22
N ASN A 181 -13.53 -10.19 -10.93
CA ASN A 181 -14.12 -9.00 -10.32
C ASN A 181 -13.05 -8.19 -9.58
N VAL A 182 -13.29 -6.89 -9.45
CA VAL A 182 -12.51 -5.95 -8.66
C VAL A 182 -13.40 -5.26 -7.63
N SER A 183 -12.87 -5.06 -6.42
CA SER A 183 -13.44 -4.22 -5.37
C SER A 183 -12.42 -3.16 -4.99
N ILE A 184 -12.86 -1.91 -4.97
CA ILE A 184 -12.05 -0.75 -4.60
C ILE A 184 -12.52 -0.27 -3.23
N ASP A 185 -11.61 -0.25 -2.26
CA ASP A 185 -11.85 0.15 -0.87
C ASP A 185 -13.06 -0.54 -0.21
N LYS A 186 -13.19 -1.86 -0.45
CA LYS A 186 -14.30 -2.70 0.03
C LYS A 186 -15.68 -2.30 -0.51
N ALA A 187 -15.76 -1.47 -1.54
CA ALA A 187 -17.00 -1.19 -2.25
C ALA A 187 -17.51 -2.44 -2.98
N ARG A 188 -18.74 -2.35 -3.52
CA ARG A 188 -19.34 -3.45 -4.28
C ARG A 188 -18.47 -3.83 -5.47
N LYS A 189 -18.39 -5.15 -5.73
CA LYS A 189 -17.62 -5.73 -6.83
C LYS A 189 -18.11 -5.24 -8.20
N LEU A 190 -17.17 -5.02 -9.10
CA LEU A 190 -17.36 -4.71 -10.51
C LEU A 190 -16.53 -5.70 -11.34
N PRO A 191 -16.89 -6.01 -12.59
CA PRO A 191 -15.98 -6.69 -13.50
C PRO A 191 -14.66 -5.92 -13.63
N ALA A 192 -13.52 -6.63 -13.61
CA ALA A 192 -12.20 -6.01 -13.62
C ALA A 192 -11.92 -5.18 -14.89
N THR A 193 -12.61 -5.50 -15.99
CA THR A 193 -12.56 -4.74 -17.25
C THR A 193 -13.11 -3.33 -17.12
N VAL A 194 -14.06 -3.07 -16.21
CA VAL A 194 -14.52 -1.70 -15.89
C VAL A 194 -13.34 -0.85 -15.41
N LEU A 195 -12.48 -1.41 -14.54
CA LEU A 195 -11.29 -0.69 -14.08
C LEU A 195 -10.30 -0.46 -15.22
N LEU A 196 -10.11 -1.43 -16.11
CA LEU A 196 -9.23 -1.30 -17.28
C LEU A 196 -9.70 -0.20 -18.23
N ARG A 197 -11.00 -0.12 -18.51
CA ARG A 197 -11.58 0.99 -19.27
C ARG A 197 -11.35 2.32 -18.59
N ALA A 198 -11.65 2.40 -17.30
CA ALA A 198 -11.53 3.64 -16.53
C ALA A 198 -10.10 4.19 -16.46
N ILE A 199 -9.06 3.33 -16.55
CA ILE A 199 -7.66 3.76 -16.62
C ILE A 199 -7.18 4.07 -18.05
N GLY A 200 -8.02 3.89 -19.07
CA GLY A 200 -7.78 4.37 -20.44
C GLY A 200 -7.76 3.31 -21.54
N PHE A 201 -8.12 2.05 -21.26
CA PHE A 201 -8.26 1.01 -22.29
C PHE A 201 -9.75 0.87 -22.66
N GLY A 202 -10.26 1.85 -23.41
CA GLY A 202 -11.70 2.11 -23.53
C GLY A 202 -12.46 1.04 -24.30
N THR A 203 -11.83 0.38 -25.27
CA THR A 203 -12.48 -0.60 -26.16
C THR A 203 -12.15 -2.05 -25.81
N ASP A 204 -13.05 -2.97 -26.17
CA ASP A 204 -12.82 -4.41 -25.96
C ASP A 204 -11.56 -4.89 -26.68
N ASP A 205 -11.30 -4.39 -27.88
CA ASP A 205 -10.15 -4.80 -28.68
C ASP A 205 -8.83 -4.36 -28.07
N GLU A 206 -8.77 -3.14 -27.48
CA GLU A 206 -7.62 -2.69 -26.69
C GLU A 206 -7.41 -3.60 -25.47
N ILE A 207 -8.48 -3.94 -24.76
CA ILE A 207 -8.40 -4.83 -23.60
C ILE A 207 -7.92 -6.23 -24.02
N ARG A 208 -8.50 -6.82 -25.06
CA ARG A 208 -8.07 -8.14 -25.58
C ARG A 208 -6.60 -8.13 -25.97
N ALA A 209 -6.14 -7.07 -26.63
CA ALA A 209 -4.75 -6.92 -27.04
C ALA A 209 -3.78 -6.92 -25.83
N LEU A 210 -4.15 -6.32 -24.69
CA LEU A 210 -3.32 -6.31 -23.47
C LEU A 210 -3.03 -7.70 -22.89
N PHE A 211 -3.92 -8.65 -23.16
CA PHE A 211 -3.87 -10.00 -22.62
C PHE A 211 -3.71 -11.06 -23.72
N ASN A 212 -3.16 -10.68 -24.88
CA ASN A 212 -2.88 -11.59 -26.02
C ASN A 212 -4.11 -12.37 -26.50
N ASN A 213 -5.31 -11.76 -26.43
CA ASN A 213 -6.59 -12.41 -26.75
C ASN A 213 -6.82 -13.69 -25.91
N GLU A 214 -6.51 -13.64 -24.61
CA GLU A 214 -6.74 -14.74 -23.68
C GLU A 214 -8.25 -14.98 -23.46
N GLY A 215 -8.72 -16.14 -23.95
CA GLY A 215 -10.13 -16.58 -23.94
C GLY A 215 -10.81 -16.62 -22.57
N MET A 216 -10.03 -16.65 -21.48
CA MET A 216 -10.54 -16.61 -20.10
C MET A 216 -11.01 -15.21 -19.67
N LEU A 217 -10.72 -14.16 -20.44
CA LEU A 217 -11.14 -12.80 -20.12
C LEU A 217 -12.56 -12.49 -20.60
N GLU A 218 -13.05 -13.24 -21.59
CA GLU A 218 -14.31 -13.04 -22.31
C GLU A 218 -15.52 -13.06 -21.38
N PRO A 219 -15.67 -14.01 -20.42
CA PRO A 219 -16.75 -13.96 -19.44
C PRO A 219 -16.75 -12.67 -18.61
N THR A 220 -15.57 -12.07 -18.39
CA THR A 220 -15.46 -10.80 -17.67
C THR A 220 -15.92 -9.63 -18.55
N LEU A 221 -15.50 -9.59 -19.82
CA LEU A 221 -15.94 -8.59 -20.80
C LEU A 221 -17.45 -8.64 -21.02
N GLU A 222 -18.05 -9.83 -21.13
CA GLU A 222 -19.50 -10.00 -21.32
C GLU A 222 -20.32 -9.50 -20.13
N LYS A 223 -19.75 -9.51 -18.92
CA LYS A 223 -20.40 -9.02 -17.70
C LYS A 223 -20.15 -7.54 -17.44
N ASP A 224 -19.24 -6.92 -18.19
CA ASP A 224 -18.95 -5.50 -18.11
C ASP A 224 -20.18 -4.68 -18.54
N PRO A 225 -20.74 -3.83 -17.66
CA PRO A 225 -21.85 -2.96 -18.04
C PRO A 225 -21.42 -1.75 -18.87
N SER A 226 -20.11 -1.52 -19.04
CA SER A 226 -19.55 -0.34 -19.70
C SER A 226 -18.90 -0.68 -21.04
N THR A 227 -19.02 0.25 -21.99
CA THR A 227 -18.47 0.12 -23.35
C THR A 227 -17.41 1.17 -23.69
N SER A 228 -17.25 2.19 -22.84
CA SER A 228 -16.27 3.28 -23.00
C SER A 228 -15.58 3.65 -21.69
N THR A 229 -14.48 4.41 -21.79
CA THR A 229 -13.74 4.96 -20.65
C THR A 229 -14.64 5.82 -19.75
N GLU A 230 -15.46 6.69 -20.34
CA GLU A 230 -16.34 7.60 -19.62
C GLU A 230 -17.44 6.86 -18.84
N GLU A 231 -18.06 5.86 -19.47
CA GLU A 231 -19.06 5.01 -18.82
C GLU A 231 -18.47 4.25 -17.64
N ALA A 232 -17.27 3.70 -17.81
CA ALA A 232 -16.57 2.96 -16.77
C ALA A 232 -16.18 3.85 -15.58
N LEU A 233 -15.69 5.07 -15.85
CA LEU A 233 -15.42 6.08 -14.82
C LEU A 233 -16.69 6.39 -14.00
N ILE A 234 -17.82 6.62 -14.68
CA ILE A 234 -19.10 6.89 -14.03
C ILE A 234 -19.56 5.68 -13.19
N GLU A 235 -19.38 4.46 -13.68
CA GLU A 235 -19.78 3.26 -12.95
C GLU A 235 -18.96 3.08 -11.66
N ILE A 236 -17.64 3.29 -11.71
CA ILE A 236 -16.79 3.30 -10.51
C ILE A 236 -17.25 4.39 -9.55
N TYR A 237 -17.49 5.61 -10.04
CA TYR A 237 -17.94 6.73 -9.20
C TYR A 237 -19.25 6.42 -8.47
N ARG A 238 -20.23 5.84 -9.17
CA ARG A 238 -21.53 5.43 -8.58
C ARG A 238 -21.36 4.40 -7.46
N LYS A 239 -20.40 3.47 -7.56
CA LYS A 239 -20.13 2.51 -6.48
C LYS A 239 -19.45 3.15 -5.28
N GLN A 240 -18.55 4.11 -5.51
CA GLN A 240 -17.79 4.77 -4.46
C GLN A 240 -18.60 5.83 -3.72
N ARG A 241 -19.46 6.57 -4.42
CA ARG A 241 -20.28 7.65 -3.86
C ARG A 241 -21.75 7.47 -4.24
N PRO A 242 -22.46 6.52 -3.60
CA PRO A 242 -23.87 6.30 -3.88
C PRO A 242 -24.70 7.51 -3.43
N GLY A 243 -25.27 8.24 -4.38
CA GLY A 243 -26.13 9.40 -4.12
C GLY A 243 -25.62 10.72 -4.70
N ASP A 244 -24.32 10.82 -4.99
CA ASP A 244 -23.75 12.01 -5.63
C ASP A 244 -23.98 11.94 -7.16
N PRO A 245 -24.35 13.05 -7.82
CA PRO A 245 -24.50 13.06 -9.28
C PRO A 245 -23.13 12.83 -9.93
N PRO A 246 -22.98 11.81 -10.81
CA PRO A 246 -21.71 11.52 -11.44
C PRO A 246 -21.42 12.49 -12.59
N SER A 247 -20.18 13.00 -12.66
CA SER A 247 -19.64 13.65 -13.86
C SER A 247 -18.32 12.97 -14.25
N VAL A 248 -17.97 12.98 -15.54
CA VAL A 248 -16.73 12.36 -16.03
C VAL A 248 -15.50 12.97 -15.36
N GLU A 249 -15.48 14.30 -15.21
CA GLU A 249 -14.39 15.04 -14.57
C GLU A 249 -14.23 14.65 -13.10
N SER A 250 -15.33 14.62 -12.32
CA SER A 250 -15.29 14.23 -10.91
C SER A 250 -14.92 12.75 -10.73
N ALA A 251 -15.38 11.88 -11.63
CA ALA A 251 -15.04 10.46 -11.64
C ALA A 251 -13.56 10.22 -11.97
N SER A 252 -13.03 10.91 -12.97
CA SER A 252 -11.62 10.86 -13.33
C SER A 252 -10.72 11.37 -12.18
N ALA A 253 -11.10 12.50 -11.56
CA ALA A 253 -10.39 13.04 -10.42
C ALA A 253 -10.44 12.09 -9.21
N LEU A 254 -11.59 11.45 -8.95
CA LEU A 254 -11.73 10.44 -7.90
C LEU A 254 -10.79 9.26 -8.13
N LEU A 255 -10.80 8.66 -9.33
CA LEU A 255 -9.95 7.52 -9.67
C LEU A 255 -8.45 7.88 -9.56
N THR A 256 -8.08 9.06 -10.06
CA THR A 256 -6.73 9.60 -9.94
C THR A 256 -6.30 9.72 -8.48
N ASN A 257 -7.17 10.25 -7.63
CA ASN A 257 -6.88 10.38 -6.20
C ASN A 257 -6.87 9.03 -5.47
N LEU A 258 -7.61 8.03 -5.93
CA LEU A 258 -7.64 6.72 -5.29
C LEU A 258 -6.32 5.95 -5.44
N PHE A 259 -5.61 6.08 -6.56
CA PHE A 259 -4.45 5.21 -6.86
C PHE A 259 -3.21 5.91 -7.40
N PHE A 260 -3.38 7.01 -8.13
CA PHE A 260 -2.33 7.64 -8.94
C PHE A 260 -1.79 8.95 -8.31
N SER A 261 -2.41 9.43 -7.24
CA SER A 261 -2.01 10.67 -6.54
C SER A 261 -1.14 10.37 -5.32
N PRO A 262 0.11 10.85 -5.25
CA PRO A 262 1.00 10.60 -4.10
C PRO A 262 0.46 11.22 -2.80
N LYS A 263 -0.38 12.25 -2.91
CA LYS A 263 -1.05 12.87 -1.77
C LYS A 263 -2.04 11.93 -1.08
N ARG A 264 -2.64 10.98 -1.81
CA ARG A 264 -3.75 10.14 -1.31
C ARG A 264 -3.42 8.65 -1.32
N TYR A 265 -2.38 8.25 -2.04
CA TYR A 265 -1.96 6.87 -2.18
C TYR A 265 -0.44 6.72 -2.06
N ASN A 266 0.01 5.73 -1.29
CA ASN A 266 1.42 5.43 -1.08
C ASN A 266 1.64 3.93 -0.79
N LEU A 267 2.49 3.27 -1.58
CA LEU A 267 2.94 1.88 -1.41
C LEU A 267 4.14 1.74 -0.45
N ALA A 268 4.82 2.84 -0.16
CA ALA A 268 6.16 2.92 0.40
C ALA A 268 7.21 2.19 -0.46
N LYS A 269 8.49 2.40 -0.15
CA LYS A 269 9.61 1.74 -0.84
C LYS A 269 9.46 0.21 -0.84
N VAL A 270 9.05 -0.35 0.30
CA VAL A 270 8.85 -1.80 0.46
C VAL A 270 7.69 -2.33 -0.38
N GLY A 271 6.57 -1.61 -0.46
CA GLY A 271 5.41 -2.07 -1.22
C GLY A 271 5.64 -1.99 -2.72
N ARG A 272 6.26 -0.91 -3.21
CA ARG A 272 6.69 -0.80 -4.61
C ARG A 272 7.66 -1.91 -4.98
N TYR A 273 8.67 -2.18 -4.13
CA TYR A 273 9.60 -3.30 -4.32
C TYR A 273 8.87 -4.65 -4.39
N LYS A 274 7.98 -4.95 -3.44
CA LYS A 274 7.25 -6.22 -3.39
C LYS A 274 6.31 -6.40 -4.57
N LEU A 275 5.57 -5.36 -4.94
CA LEU A 275 4.65 -5.32 -6.08
C LEU A 275 5.39 -5.64 -7.39
N SER A 276 6.40 -4.82 -7.73
CA SER A 276 7.16 -4.99 -8.97
C SER A 276 7.93 -6.30 -9.01
N ARG A 277 8.42 -6.79 -7.86
CA ARG A 277 9.07 -8.11 -7.78
C ARG A 277 8.09 -9.26 -8.01
N LYS A 278 6.89 -9.18 -7.46
CA LYS A 278 5.87 -10.24 -7.61
C LYS A 278 5.34 -10.29 -9.05
N LEU A 279 5.16 -9.14 -9.67
CA LEU A 279 4.60 -9.00 -11.02
C LEU A 279 5.66 -9.09 -12.14
N GLY A 280 6.95 -9.19 -11.80
CA GLY A 280 8.02 -9.30 -12.79
C GLY A 280 8.27 -8.02 -13.59
N GLN A 281 7.95 -6.86 -13.00
CA GLN A 281 8.05 -5.57 -13.67
C GLN A 281 9.39 -4.90 -13.37
N MET A 282 10.00 -4.34 -14.42
CA MET A 282 11.05 -3.35 -14.27
C MET A 282 10.44 -2.03 -13.79
N VAL A 283 11.22 -1.23 -13.07
CA VAL A 283 10.75 0.04 -12.50
C VAL A 283 11.52 1.18 -13.13
N VAL A 284 10.79 2.16 -13.63
CA VAL A 284 11.34 3.41 -14.17
C VAL A 284 11.68 4.35 -13.00
N CYS A 285 12.90 4.86 -12.97
CA CYS A 285 13.32 5.89 -12.04
C CYS A 285 12.68 7.24 -12.43
N GLU A 286 12.01 7.91 -11.49
CA GLU A 286 11.34 9.19 -11.76
C GLU A 286 12.34 10.31 -12.12
N GLU A 287 13.53 10.31 -11.50
CA GLU A 287 14.52 11.38 -11.67
C GLU A 287 15.38 11.20 -12.93
N THR A 288 15.79 9.96 -13.22
CA THR A 288 16.76 9.68 -14.30
C THR A 288 16.13 9.06 -15.54
N GLY A 289 14.89 8.55 -15.44
CA GLY A 289 14.24 7.78 -16.51
C GLY A 289 14.83 6.39 -16.74
N VAL A 290 15.85 6.00 -15.97
CA VAL A 290 16.52 4.70 -16.11
C VAL A 290 15.59 3.59 -15.64
N ILE A 291 15.59 2.48 -16.38
CA ILE A 291 14.75 1.32 -16.12
C ILE A 291 15.58 0.24 -15.46
N VAL A 292 15.21 -0.15 -14.23
CA VAL A 292 15.99 -1.09 -13.43
C VAL A 292 15.12 -2.17 -12.79
N LYS A 293 15.77 -3.25 -12.33
CA LYS A 293 15.09 -4.26 -11.52
C LYS A 293 14.73 -3.68 -10.15
N PRO A 294 13.58 -4.08 -9.58
CA PRO A 294 13.18 -3.63 -8.25
C PRO A 294 14.25 -4.02 -7.22
N GLY A 295 14.62 -3.06 -6.36
CA GLY A 295 15.64 -3.24 -5.32
C GLY A 295 17.02 -2.70 -5.71
N THR A 296 17.20 -2.20 -6.93
CA THR A 296 18.41 -1.46 -7.32
C THR A 296 18.41 -0.11 -6.60
N ILE A 297 19.46 0.21 -5.84
CA ILE A 297 19.51 1.45 -5.02
C ILE A 297 20.21 2.58 -5.78
N GLN A 298 21.21 2.25 -6.59
CA GLN A 298 21.98 3.19 -7.38
C GLN A 298 22.07 2.70 -8.82
N ASP A 299 22.01 3.64 -9.76
CA ASP A 299 22.25 3.35 -11.16
C ASP A 299 23.71 2.88 -11.35
N PRO A 300 23.94 1.67 -11.90
CA PRO A 300 25.30 1.16 -12.11
C PRO A 300 26.17 2.05 -13.01
N GLU A 301 25.56 2.82 -13.90
CA GLU A 301 26.31 3.65 -14.85
C GLU A 301 26.60 5.05 -14.31
N SER A 302 25.58 5.74 -13.80
CA SER A 302 25.73 7.12 -13.31
C SER A 302 26.05 7.24 -11.81
N GLY A 303 25.84 6.18 -11.02
CA GLY A 303 25.92 6.21 -9.56
C GLY A 303 24.77 6.98 -8.89
N ALA A 304 23.80 7.48 -9.66
CA ALA A 304 22.66 8.24 -9.13
C ALA A 304 21.76 7.35 -8.25
N VAL A 305 21.24 7.92 -7.16
CA VAL A 305 20.29 7.22 -6.29
C VAL A 305 18.97 7.06 -7.02
N ILE A 306 18.46 5.84 -7.09
CA ILE A 306 17.22 5.53 -7.81
C ILE A 306 16.03 5.75 -6.89
N ARG A 307 15.11 6.63 -7.31
CA ARG A 307 13.82 6.83 -6.66
C ARG A 307 12.70 6.23 -7.50
N TYR A 308 11.93 5.36 -6.85
CA TYR A 308 10.82 4.66 -7.47
C TYR A 308 9.48 5.35 -7.16
N PRO A 309 8.51 5.29 -8.10
CA PRO A 309 7.17 5.80 -7.87
C PRO A 309 6.49 5.06 -6.71
N GLN A 310 5.89 5.81 -5.80
CA GLN A 310 5.20 5.25 -4.63
C GLN A 310 3.67 5.15 -4.81
N THR A 311 3.11 5.70 -5.87
CA THR A 311 1.72 5.49 -6.30
C THR A 311 1.59 4.25 -7.15
N LEU A 312 0.38 3.76 -7.46
CA LEU A 312 0.21 2.72 -8.48
C LEU A 312 0.44 3.27 -9.90
N ALA A 313 0.79 2.39 -10.82
CA ALA A 313 0.85 2.64 -12.25
C ALA A 313 -0.22 1.80 -12.97
N LYS A 314 -0.61 2.18 -14.19
CA LYS A 314 -1.63 1.45 -14.96
C LYS A 314 -1.14 0.03 -15.28
N GLU A 315 0.15 -0.09 -15.53
CA GLU A 315 0.87 -1.32 -15.82
C GLU A 315 0.81 -2.29 -14.64
N ASP A 316 0.82 -1.79 -13.39
CA ASP A 316 0.65 -2.64 -12.20
C ASP A 316 -0.70 -3.36 -12.20
N LEU A 317 -1.77 -2.65 -12.62
CA LEU A 317 -3.13 -3.18 -12.67
C LEU A 317 -3.27 -4.23 -13.78
N VAL A 318 -2.73 -3.93 -14.96
CA VAL A 318 -2.71 -4.87 -16.10
C VAL A 318 -1.89 -6.11 -15.73
N ALA A 319 -0.70 -5.95 -15.15
CA ALA A 319 0.13 -7.07 -14.74
C ALA A 319 -0.51 -7.91 -13.62
N THR A 320 -1.27 -7.28 -12.71
CA THR A 320 -2.05 -8.00 -11.69
C THR A 320 -3.10 -8.92 -12.32
N ILE A 321 -3.90 -8.40 -13.25
CA ILE A 321 -4.92 -9.21 -13.95
C ILE A 321 -4.26 -10.30 -14.80
N ARG A 322 -3.14 -9.99 -15.47
CA ARG A 322 -2.34 -10.97 -16.21
C ARG A 322 -1.85 -12.11 -15.30
N PHE A 323 -1.37 -11.79 -14.10
CA PHE A 323 -0.94 -12.80 -13.14
C PHE A 323 -2.11 -13.68 -12.66
N LEU A 324 -3.30 -13.10 -12.47
CA LEU A 324 -4.50 -13.89 -12.14
C LEU A 324 -4.91 -14.83 -13.27
N LEU A 325 -4.98 -14.33 -14.50
CA LEU A 325 -5.25 -15.15 -15.68
C LEU A 325 -4.19 -16.25 -15.85
N ALA A 326 -2.93 -15.97 -15.54
CA ALA A 326 -1.85 -16.98 -15.52
C ALA A 326 -2.12 -18.10 -14.51
N LEU A 327 -2.57 -17.77 -13.30
CA LEU A 327 -2.96 -18.75 -12.27
C LEU A 327 -4.17 -19.59 -12.74
N MET A 328 -5.17 -18.95 -13.35
CA MET A 328 -6.34 -19.63 -13.93
C MET A 328 -5.95 -20.58 -15.06
N LYS A 329 -5.08 -20.14 -15.97
CA LYS A 329 -4.55 -20.95 -17.07
C LYS A 329 -3.75 -22.14 -16.58
N GLN A 330 -2.89 -21.95 -15.58
CA GLN A 330 -2.14 -23.03 -14.96
C GLN A 330 -3.08 -24.11 -14.39
N GLN A 331 -4.15 -23.71 -13.70
CA GLN A 331 -5.17 -24.64 -13.22
C GLN A 331 -5.89 -25.38 -14.37
N ALA A 332 -6.23 -24.68 -15.46
CA ALA A 332 -6.88 -25.30 -16.60
C ALA A 332 -5.97 -26.31 -17.31
N LEU A 333 -4.66 -26.05 -17.40
CA LEU A 333 -3.69 -26.99 -17.95
C LEU A 333 -3.53 -28.25 -17.07
N GLU A 334 -3.70 -28.14 -15.75
CA GLU A 334 -3.75 -29.31 -14.86
C GLU A 334 -5.01 -30.18 -15.08
N ARG A 335 -6.12 -29.58 -15.55
CA ARG A 335 -7.42 -30.24 -15.76
C ARG A 335 -8.11 -29.71 -17.04
N PRO A 336 -7.60 -30.03 -18.23
CA PRO A 336 -8.10 -29.45 -19.46
C PRO A 336 -9.53 -29.93 -19.74
N PRO A 337 -10.49 -29.03 -20.01
CA PRO A 337 -11.80 -29.44 -20.53
C PRO A 337 -11.65 -30.09 -21.92
N GLU A 338 -12.57 -30.98 -22.29
CA GLU A 338 -12.57 -31.62 -23.62
C GLU A 338 -12.59 -30.56 -24.73
N GLY A 339 -11.59 -30.60 -25.61
CA GLY A 339 -11.48 -29.66 -26.75
C GLY A 339 -10.80 -28.32 -26.44
N TYR A 340 -10.20 -28.14 -25.25
CA TYR A 340 -9.41 -26.95 -24.93
C TYR A 340 -8.14 -26.89 -25.80
N ASP A 341 -8.09 -25.93 -26.73
CA ASP A 341 -6.87 -25.62 -27.49
C ASP A 341 -6.03 -24.62 -26.69
N PRO A 342 -4.80 -24.97 -26.27
CA PRO A 342 -3.93 -24.05 -25.55
C PRO A 342 -3.34 -22.94 -26.44
N GLN A 343 -3.67 -22.90 -27.74
CA GLN A 343 -3.17 -21.89 -28.66
C GLN A 343 -3.80 -20.51 -28.40
N GLY A 344 -2.96 -19.57 -27.96
CA GLY A 344 -3.34 -18.18 -27.68
C GLY A 344 -3.34 -17.84 -26.19
N GLY A 345 -3.35 -16.54 -25.89
CA GLY A 345 -3.45 -16.01 -24.54
C GLY A 345 -2.13 -15.82 -23.78
N ILE A 346 -2.15 -16.02 -22.48
CA ILE A 346 -0.98 -15.75 -21.61
C ILE A 346 0.09 -16.80 -21.82
N ASP A 347 1.29 -16.33 -22.18
CA ASP A 347 2.44 -17.19 -22.39
C ASP A 347 2.98 -17.67 -21.04
N LEU A 348 2.89 -18.98 -20.80
CA LEU A 348 3.53 -19.67 -19.68
C LEU A 348 4.64 -20.55 -20.22
N PHE A 349 5.75 -20.64 -19.49
CA PHE A 349 6.82 -21.58 -19.83
C PHE A 349 7.32 -22.31 -18.59
N GLU A 350 7.77 -23.55 -18.79
CA GLU A 350 8.30 -24.39 -17.72
C GLU A 350 9.82 -24.46 -17.81
N GLU A 351 10.48 -24.22 -16.68
CA GLU A 351 11.91 -24.45 -16.52
C GLU A 351 12.17 -25.18 -15.20
N ARG A 352 12.80 -26.36 -15.28
CA ARG A 352 13.18 -27.18 -14.11
C ARG A 352 12.00 -27.50 -13.17
N GLY A 353 10.81 -27.72 -13.73
CA GLY A 353 9.60 -28.05 -12.96
C GLY A 353 8.93 -26.85 -12.29
N LEU A 354 9.31 -25.62 -12.65
CA LEU A 354 8.66 -24.39 -12.23
C LEU A 354 8.01 -23.70 -13.43
N THR A 355 6.77 -23.24 -13.26
CA THR A 355 6.04 -22.48 -14.28
C THR A 355 6.25 -20.99 -14.08
N PHE A 356 6.61 -20.30 -15.16
CA PHE A 356 6.88 -18.87 -15.19
C PHE A 356 5.91 -18.16 -16.13
N LEU A 357 5.55 -16.94 -15.77
CA LEU A 357 4.89 -16.01 -16.68
C LEU A 357 5.94 -15.49 -17.65
N LYS A 358 5.71 -15.65 -18.96
CA LYS A 358 6.59 -15.09 -19.97
C LYS A 358 6.33 -13.58 -20.10
N PRO A 359 7.39 -12.77 -20.09
CA PRO A 359 7.33 -11.35 -20.45
C PRO A 359 6.66 -11.10 -21.81
N ILE A 360 5.89 -10.02 -21.91
CA ILE A 360 5.39 -9.52 -23.20
C ILE A 360 6.50 -8.78 -23.98
N ASP A 361 7.44 -8.16 -23.26
CA ASP A 361 8.51 -7.32 -23.80
C ASP A 361 9.75 -7.32 -22.88
N GLU A 362 10.76 -6.52 -23.22
CA GLU A 362 11.99 -6.37 -22.45
C GLU A 362 11.82 -5.63 -21.10
N LEU A 363 10.68 -4.99 -20.86
CA LEU A 363 10.37 -4.28 -19.60
C LEU A 363 9.87 -5.21 -18.50
N HIS A 364 9.78 -6.51 -18.79
CA HIS A 364 9.38 -7.53 -17.84
C HIS A 364 10.43 -8.64 -17.77
N TYR A 365 10.52 -9.30 -16.62
CA TYR A 365 11.35 -10.48 -16.43
C TYR A 365 10.51 -11.64 -15.91
N PRO A 366 10.91 -12.88 -16.19
CA PRO A 366 10.12 -14.04 -15.80
C PRO A 366 10.00 -14.14 -14.29
N VAL A 367 8.77 -14.39 -13.84
CA VAL A 367 8.44 -14.62 -12.43
C VAL A 367 7.64 -15.91 -12.27
N PRO A 368 7.88 -16.66 -11.18
CA PRO A 368 7.15 -17.89 -10.94
C PRO A 368 5.68 -17.57 -10.65
N VAL A 369 4.78 -18.25 -11.35
CA VAL A 369 3.34 -18.11 -11.16
C VAL A 369 2.93 -19.02 -10.02
N ARG A 370 2.67 -18.43 -8.86
CA ARG A 370 2.24 -19.14 -7.65
C ARG A 370 1.55 -18.19 -6.68
N VAL A 371 0.64 -18.75 -5.89
CA VAL A 371 0.05 -18.06 -4.74
C VAL A 371 1.07 -17.81 -3.62
N ASP A 372 0.75 -16.90 -2.73
CA ASP A 372 1.55 -16.51 -1.59
C ASP A 372 1.13 -17.27 -0.33
N ASP A 373 2.09 -17.54 0.54
CA ASP A 373 1.81 -17.90 1.93
C ASP A 373 1.60 -16.61 2.74
N ILE A 374 0.34 -16.31 3.05
CA ILE A 374 -0.05 -15.06 3.70
C ILE A 374 0.37 -14.98 5.18
N ASP A 375 0.70 -16.12 5.79
CA ASP A 375 1.11 -16.21 7.19
C ASP A 375 2.63 -16.23 7.36
N HIS A 376 3.38 -16.40 6.27
CA HIS A 376 4.83 -16.26 6.27
C HIS A 376 5.25 -14.88 6.80
N LEU A 377 6.18 -14.84 7.77
CA LEU A 377 6.59 -13.58 8.43
C LEU A 377 7.19 -12.55 7.47
N GLY A 378 7.79 -12.98 6.36
CA GLY A 378 8.24 -12.07 5.28
C GLY A 378 7.11 -11.29 4.58
N ASN A 379 5.86 -11.71 4.77
CA ASN A 379 4.66 -11.02 4.29
C ASN A 379 3.99 -10.17 5.37
N ARG A 380 4.50 -10.22 6.60
CA ARG A 380 4.06 -9.41 7.72
C ARG A 380 5.11 -8.34 8.05
N ARG A 381 4.67 -7.24 8.66
CA ARG A 381 5.54 -6.23 9.25
C ARG A 381 5.09 -5.90 10.65
N ILE A 382 6.04 -5.55 11.51
CA ILE A 382 5.74 -4.95 12.79
C ILE A 382 5.35 -3.50 12.52
N ARG A 383 4.14 -3.12 12.92
CA ARG A 383 3.72 -1.73 13.05
C ARG A 383 3.97 -1.37 14.51
N ALA A 384 5.11 -0.72 14.72
CA ALA A 384 5.61 -0.40 16.05
C ALA A 384 4.69 0.59 16.74
#